data_AF-A0A354EGL2-F1
#
_entry.id   AF-A0A354EGL2-F1
#
_cell.length_a   1.000
_cell.length_b   1.000
_cell.length_c   1.000
_cell.angle_alpha   90.00
_cell.angle_beta   90.00
_cell.angle_gamma   90.00
#
_symmetry.space_group_name_H-M   'P 1'
#
loop_
_entity.id
_entity.type
_entity.pdbx_description
1 polymer ?
#
loop_
_entity_poly.entity_id
_entity_poly.type
_entity_poly.pdbx_seq_one_letter_code
_entity_poly.pdbx_strand_id
1 'polypeptide(L)'
;MLAKQLHGFFEHVDQQGYLGQFPLNRPSQAHFIDLADRLLSNPPVVSREADDLYTILQNMAHFFRIIGKENILLIKTILDRERDTIEDVASELFLWITLEGCQEELLPFSPTLTKVYEYAGFFLNTMGGRSYLFRRDSRSRLLVNYYAILIVDRANALGINHHGIDISQPIPQLIQEIESSTQLVNKEDYLDQLYRLKETLPRQNGGAD
;
A
#
# COMPACT_ATOMS: atom_id res chain seq x y z
N MET A 1 21.44 1.34 -1.61
CA MET A 1 21.16 0.32 -2.67
C MET A 1 19.70 0.42 -3.10
N LEU A 2 18.75 0.36 -2.15
CA LEU A 2 17.32 0.54 -2.40
C LEU A 2 16.96 1.84 -3.13
N ALA A 3 17.48 3.00 -2.69
CA ALA A 3 17.22 4.27 -3.39
C ALA A 3 17.62 4.23 -4.87
N LYS A 4 18.74 3.57 -5.19
CA LYS A 4 19.21 3.40 -6.57
C LYS A 4 18.30 2.49 -7.38
N GLN A 5 17.77 1.42 -6.79
CA GLN A 5 16.84 0.50 -7.48
C GLN A 5 15.51 1.20 -7.79
N LEU A 6 14.92 1.85 -6.79
CA LEU A 6 13.69 2.62 -6.94
C LEU A 6 13.87 3.81 -7.89
N HIS A 7 14.99 4.52 -7.80
CA HIS A 7 15.33 5.57 -8.76
C HIS A 7 15.45 5.02 -10.18
N GLY A 8 16.16 3.90 -10.36
CA GLY A 8 16.30 3.23 -11.65
C GLY A 8 14.97 2.76 -12.24
N PHE A 9 14.01 2.34 -11.40
CA PHE A 9 12.65 2.05 -11.86
C PHE A 9 11.98 3.31 -12.45
N PHE A 10 12.07 4.46 -11.80
CA PHE A 10 11.50 5.69 -12.35
C PHE A 10 12.24 6.17 -13.62
N GLU A 11 13.57 6.04 -13.67
CA GLU A 11 14.33 6.31 -14.90
C GLU A 11 13.89 5.40 -16.06
N HIS A 12 13.64 4.12 -15.78
CA HIS A 12 13.11 3.18 -16.75
C HIS A 12 11.71 3.59 -17.24
N VAL A 13 10.81 3.90 -16.31
CA VAL A 13 9.43 4.33 -16.57
C VAL A 13 9.42 5.60 -17.42
N ASP A 14 10.28 6.58 -17.11
CA ASP A 14 10.45 7.84 -17.86
C ASP A 14 10.81 7.62 -19.35
N GLN A 15 11.42 6.48 -19.69
CA GLN A 15 11.79 6.14 -21.07
C GLN A 15 10.68 5.36 -21.81
N GLN A 16 9.61 4.96 -21.13
CA GLN A 16 8.57 4.13 -21.75
C GLN A 16 7.59 4.93 -22.59
N GLY A 17 7.32 4.45 -23.80
CA GLY A 17 6.42 5.10 -24.75
C GLY A 17 4.97 5.24 -24.26
N TYR A 18 4.51 4.39 -23.34
CA TYR A 18 3.16 4.49 -22.77
C TYR A 18 2.96 5.70 -21.87
N LEU A 19 4.04 6.36 -21.41
CA LEU A 19 3.94 7.60 -20.64
C LEU A 19 3.59 8.81 -21.49
N GLY A 20 3.89 8.78 -22.79
CA GLY A 20 3.71 9.94 -23.68
C GLY A 20 2.27 10.45 -23.80
N GLN A 21 1.28 9.65 -23.37
CA GLN A 21 -0.13 10.06 -23.29
C GLN A 21 -0.47 10.89 -22.03
N PHE A 22 0.44 10.99 -21.06
CA PHE A 22 0.24 11.71 -19.81
C PHE A 22 1.07 13.01 -19.80
N PRO A 23 0.49 14.16 -19.45
CA PRO A 23 1.20 15.44 -19.43
C PRO A 23 2.05 15.54 -18.16
N LEU A 24 3.19 14.84 -18.13
CA LEU A 24 4.17 14.95 -17.05
C LEU A 24 5.11 16.13 -17.33
N ASN A 25 5.08 17.15 -16.46
CA ASN A 25 5.92 18.34 -16.57
C ASN A 25 7.28 18.18 -15.84
N ARG A 26 7.53 17.02 -15.24
CA ARG A 26 8.71 16.68 -14.45
C ARG A 26 8.96 15.16 -14.52
N PRO A 27 10.17 14.68 -14.15
CA PRO A 27 10.45 13.24 -14.06
C PRO A 27 9.40 12.50 -13.21
N SER A 28 9.07 11.26 -13.58
CA SER A 28 8.01 10.49 -12.92
C SER A 28 8.27 10.33 -11.42
N GLN A 29 9.52 10.12 -10.99
CA GLN A 29 9.86 10.05 -9.57
C GLN A 29 9.37 11.28 -8.80
N ALA A 30 9.75 12.48 -9.26
CA ALA A 30 9.36 13.73 -8.62
C ALA A 30 7.84 13.93 -8.64
N HIS A 31 7.18 13.41 -9.68
CA HIS A 31 5.72 13.41 -9.77
C HIS A 31 5.07 12.51 -8.74
N PHE A 32 5.53 11.27 -8.61
CA PHE A 32 4.97 10.30 -7.66
C PHE A 32 5.24 10.68 -6.20
N ILE A 33 6.40 11.27 -5.90
CA ILE A 33 6.70 11.79 -4.56
C ILE A 33 5.69 12.86 -4.17
N ASP A 34 5.40 13.82 -5.03
CA ASP A 34 4.41 14.87 -4.76
C ASP A 34 2.98 14.32 -4.61
N LEU A 35 2.61 13.33 -5.42
CA LEU A 35 1.32 12.64 -5.25
C LEU A 35 1.25 11.92 -3.90
N ALA A 36 2.33 11.24 -3.51
CA ALA A 36 2.43 10.58 -2.22
C ALA A 36 2.34 11.60 -1.08
N ASP A 37 3.04 12.72 -1.14
CA ASP A 37 2.99 13.78 -0.13
C ASP A 37 1.60 14.39 0.00
N ARG A 38 0.90 14.60 -1.12
CA ARG A 38 -0.50 15.08 -1.11
C ARG A 38 -1.43 14.07 -0.43
N LEU A 39 -1.27 12.79 -0.72
CA LEU A 39 -2.03 11.71 -0.08
C LEU A 39 -1.73 11.67 1.42
N LEU A 40 -0.46 11.61 1.81
CA LEU A 40 -0.04 11.54 3.21
C LEU A 40 -0.38 12.79 4.02
N SER A 41 -0.59 13.94 3.36
CA SER A 41 -1.06 15.19 3.99
C SER A 41 -2.59 15.27 4.08
N ASN A 42 -3.31 14.36 3.41
CA ASN A 42 -4.77 14.27 3.42
C ASN A 42 -5.16 12.80 3.64
N PRO A 43 -4.93 12.22 4.83
CA PRO A 43 -5.26 10.83 5.10
C PRO A 43 -6.79 10.61 5.05
N PRO A 44 -7.24 9.41 4.66
CA PRO A 44 -8.65 9.03 4.73
C PRO A 44 -9.09 8.82 6.20
N VAL A 45 -10.40 8.68 6.44
CA VAL A 45 -10.92 8.38 7.78
C VAL A 45 -10.87 6.87 8.02
N VAL A 46 -10.06 6.40 8.97
CA VAL A 46 -9.85 4.95 9.20
C VAL A 46 -10.83 4.34 10.20
N SER A 47 -11.06 5.05 11.31
CA SER A 47 -11.96 4.62 12.37
C SER A 47 -13.32 5.28 12.24
N ARG A 48 -14.40 4.58 12.62
CA ARG A 48 -15.77 5.12 12.64
C ARG A 48 -16.27 5.61 11.28
N GLU A 49 -15.73 5.08 10.17
CA GLU A 49 -16.20 5.39 8.82
C GLU A 49 -17.70 5.09 8.67
N ALA A 50 -18.19 4.00 9.28
CA ALA A 50 -19.56 3.55 9.19
C ALA A 50 -20.56 4.35 10.03
N ASP A 51 -20.11 5.33 10.82
CA ASP A 51 -20.98 6.15 11.67
C ASP A 51 -21.90 7.06 10.84
N ASP A 52 -21.46 7.46 9.65
CA ASP A 52 -22.26 8.30 8.76
C ASP A 52 -21.99 8.05 7.27
N LEU A 53 -23.03 8.19 6.46
CA LEU A 53 -22.97 7.95 5.02
C LEU A 53 -21.99 8.90 4.31
N TYR A 54 -21.82 10.12 4.81
CA TYR A 54 -20.97 11.12 4.16
C TYR A 54 -19.50 10.69 4.24
N THR A 55 -19.03 10.20 5.38
CA THR A 55 -17.67 9.67 5.57
C THR A 55 -17.40 8.46 4.68
N ILE A 56 -18.35 7.52 4.56
CA ILE A 56 -18.25 6.37 3.63
C ILE A 56 -18.06 6.88 2.19
N LEU A 57 -18.89 7.84 1.75
CA LEU A 57 -18.80 8.41 0.40
C LEU A 57 -17.47 9.14 0.18
N GLN A 58 -16.95 9.87 1.18
CA GLN A 58 -15.67 10.54 1.10
C GLN A 58 -14.52 9.54 0.91
N ASN A 59 -14.47 8.49 1.73
CA ASN A 59 -13.45 7.45 1.64
C ASN A 59 -13.50 6.71 0.30
N MET A 60 -14.69 6.39 -0.22
CA MET A 60 -14.82 5.76 -1.54
C MET A 60 -14.27 6.62 -2.68
N ALA A 61 -14.38 7.95 -2.56
CA ALA A 61 -13.90 8.91 -3.53
C ALA A 61 -12.48 9.43 -3.23
N HIS A 62 -11.80 8.92 -2.19
CA HIS A 62 -10.58 9.50 -1.61
C HIS A 62 -9.50 9.82 -2.66
N PHE A 63 -8.98 8.80 -3.34
CA PHE A 63 -7.92 8.99 -4.34
C PHE A 63 -8.36 9.91 -5.48
N PHE A 64 -9.62 9.82 -5.93
CA PHE A 64 -10.11 10.69 -7.00
C PHE A 64 -10.11 12.16 -6.56
N ARG A 65 -10.53 12.44 -5.33
CA ARG A 65 -10.54 13.79 -4.76
C ARG A 65 -9.12 14.34 -4.56
N ILE A 66 -8.19 13.53 -4.07
CA ILE A 66 -6.86 14.00 -3.70
C ILE A 66 -5.91 14.07 -4.88
N ILE A 67 -5.82 13.03 -5.71
CA ILE A 67 -4.86 12.96 -6.82
C ILE A 67 -5.50 13.09 -8.21
N GLY A 68 -6.82 13.02 -8.32
CA GLY A 68 -7.52 13.23 -9.59
C GLY A 68 -7.47 12.02 -10.54
N LYS A 69 -8.35 12.06 -11.54
CA LYS A 69 -8.56 10.97 -12.51
C LYS A 69 -7.30 10.64 -13.34
N GLU A 70 -6.61 11.66 -13.83
CA GLU A 70 -5.46 11.50 -14.73
C GLU A 70 -4.32 10.76 -14.03
N ASN A 71 -4.03 11.11 -12.78
CA ASN A 71 -3.01 10.42 -11.99
C ASN A 71 -3.43 8.98 -11.63
N ILE A 72 -4.71 8.73 -11.37
CA ILE A 72 -5.21 7.35 -11.19
C ILE A 72 -5.01 6.52 -12.46
N LEU A 73 -5.28 7.11 -13.63
CA LEU A 73 -5.09 6.42 -14.90
C LEU A 73 -3.60 6.17 -15.19
N LEU A 74 -2.73 7.13 -14.86
CA LEU A 74 -1.28 6.99 -14.94
C LEU A 74 -0.78 5.83 -14.07
N ILE A 75 -1.13 5.82 -12.77
CA ILE A 75 -0.77 4.73 -11.84
C ILE A 75 -1.24 3.40 -12.39
N LYS A 76 -2.51 3.31 -12.79
CA LYS A 76 -3.07 2.08 -13.36
C LYS A 76 -2.28 1.62 -14.59
N THR A 77 -1.90 2.55 -15.47
CA THR A 77 -1.15 2.23 -16.68
C THR A 77 0.22 1.68 -16.35
N ILE A 78 0.95 2.28 -15.41
CA ILE A 78 2.25 1.77 -14.96
C ILE A 78 2.09 0.37 -14.35
N LEU A 79 1.14 0.16 -13.44
CA LEU A 79 0.87 -1.16 -12.84
C LEU A 79 0.52 -2.21 -13.90
N ASP A 80 -0.19 -1.83 -14.97
CA ASP A 80 -0.55 -2.72 -16.06
C ASP A 80 0.61 -3.04 -17.02
N ARG A 81 1.58 -2.12 -17.17
CA ARG A 81 2.71 -2.26 -18.10
C ARG A 81 3.95 -2.84 -17.44
N GLU A 82 4.20 -2.49 -16.18
CA GLU A 82 5.34 -2.92 -15.36
C GLU A 82 4.98 -4.15 -14.49
N ARG A 83 4.14 -5.04 -15.03
CA ARG A 83 3.59 -6.18 -14.28
C ARG A 83 4.67 -7.12 -13.75
N ASP A 84 5.74 -7.30 -14.49
CA ASP A 84 6.79 -8.28 -14.17
C ASP A 84 7.75 -7.76 -13.10
N THR A 85 7.80 -6.45 -12.86
CA THR A 85 8.70 -5.80 -11.89
C THR A 85 7.97 -5.33 -10.63
N ILE A 86 6.63 -5.33 -10.63
CA ILE A 86 5.86 -4.69 -9.56
C ILE A 86 6.02 -5.36 -8.18
N GLU A 87 6.26 -6.67 -8.14
CA GLU A 87 6.52 -7.38 -6.88
C GLU A 87 7.82 -6.91 -6.22
N ASP A 88 8.87 -6.76 -7.03
CA ASP A 88 10.19 -6.29 -6.59
C ASP A 88 10.11 -4.82 -6.17
N VAL A 89 9.51 -3.95 -7.00
CA VAL A 89 9.35 -2.53 -6.70
C VAL A 89 8.52 -2.31 -5.44
N ALA A 90 7.45 -3.10 -5.23
CA ALA A 90 6.64 -2.99 -4.02
C ALA A 90 7.41 -3.41 -2.76
N SER A 91 8.26 -4.45 -2.87
CA SER A 91 9.15 -4.89 -1.79
C SER A 91 10.19 -3.83 -1.44
N GLU A 92 10.87 -3.29 -2.46
CA GLU A 92 11.85 -2.22 -2.31
C GLU A 92 11.23 -0.96 -1.71
N LEU A 93 10.04 -0.58 -2.17
CA LEU A 93 9.31 0.57 -1.65
C LEU A 93 8.87 0.35 -0.20
N PHE A 94 8.38 -0.83 0.16
CA PHE A 94 8.04 -1.17 1.54
C PHE A 94 9.25 -1.08 2.46
N LEU A 95 10.38 -1.65 2.05
CA LEU A 95 11.63 -1.54 2.81
C LEU A 95 12.04 -0.08 2.94
N TRP A 96 11.99 0.69 1.86
CA TRP A 96 12.34 2.11 1.84
C TRP A 96 11.49 2.94 2.82
N ILE A 97 10.16 2.84 2.76
CA ILE A 97 9.26 3.66 3.60
C ILE A 97 9.23 3.23 5.07
N THR A 98 9.77 2.06 5.39
CA THR A 98 9.86 1.56 6.76
C THR A 98 11.27 1.66 7.35
N LEU A 99 12.27 2.12 6.59
CA LEU A 99 13.58 2.47 7.13
C LEU A 99 13.51 3.86 7.78
N GLU A 100 13.81 3.93 9.08
CA GLU A 100 13.86 5.19 9.80
C GLU A 100 15.22 5.88 9.60
N GLY A 101 15.21 7.20 9.43
CA GLY A 101 16.43 8.02 9.37
C GLY A 101 17.23 7.92 8.06
N CYS A 102 16.78 7.15 7.08
CA CYS A 102 17.38 7.13 5.74
C CYS A 102 16.86 8.31 4.91
N GLN A 103 17.75 9.22 4.56
CA GLN A 103 17.55 10.22 3.51
C GLN A 103 18.67 10.04 2.49
N GLU A 104 18.32 9.61 1.28
CA GLU A 104 19.25 9.57 0.15
C GLU A 104 18.79 10.59 -0.90
N GLU A 105 19.71 11.40 -1.41
CA GLU A 105 19.41 12.43 -2.41
C GLU A 105 18.76 11.86 -3.68
N LEU A 106 19.10 10.61 -4.04
CA LEU A 106 18.56 9.91 -5.20
C LEU A 106 17.05 9.65 -5.08
N LEU A 107 16.52 9.49 -3.87
CA LEU A 107 15.10 9.27 -3.62
C LEU A 107 14.67 10.10 -2.41
N PRO A 108 14.33 11.39 -2.59
CA PRO A 108 14.01 12.31 -1.51
C PRO A 108 12.58 12.10 -1.01
N PHE A 109 12.28 10.90 -0.53
CA PHE A 109 10.98 10.51 0.01
C PHE A 109 11.19 9.75 1.31
N SER A 110 10.70 10.27 2.43
CA SER A 110 10.89 9.65 3.74
C SER A 110 9.66 9.91 4.61
N PRO A 111 8.54 9.21 4.36
CA PRO A 111 7.34 9.37 5.15
C PRO A 111 7.51 8.75 6.54
N THR A 112 6.91 9.35 7.55
CA THR A 112 6.84 8.72 8.88
C THR A 112 5.96 7.49 8.85
N LEU A 113 6.29 6.45 9.61
CA LEU A 113 5.47 5.23 9.72
C LEU A 113 4.01 5.54 10.09
N THR A 114 3.74 6.51 10.96
CA THR A 114 2.38 6.94 11.33
C THR A 114 1.54 7.35 10.13
N LYS A 115 2.11 8.09 9.18
CA LYS A 115 1.40 8.53 7.96
C LYS A 115 1.11 7.36 7.02
N VAL A 116 2.06 6.42 6.89
CA VAL A 116 1.88 5.22 6.06
C VAL A 116 0.85 4.28 6.69
N TYR A 117 0.85 4.18 8.03
CA TYR A 117 -0.10 3.40 8.82
C TYR A 117 -1.56 3.81 8.57
N GLU A 118 -1.86 5.11 8.39
CA GLU A 118 -3.23 5.54 8.03
C GLU A 118 -3.74 4.87 6.75
N TYR A 119 -2.88 4.72 5.73
CA TYR A 119 -3.24 4.06 4.48
C TYR A 119 -3.33 2.55 4.62
N ALA A 120 -2.48 1.93 5.42
CA ALA A 120 -2.62 0.51 5.75
C ALA A 120 -3.98 0.23 6.43
N GLY A 121 -4.35 1.07 7.40
CA GLY A 121 -5.64 0.99 8.07
C GLY A 121 -6.81 1.29 7.16
N PHE A 122 -6.68 2.26 6.26
CA PHE A 122 -7.68 2.50 5.22
C PHE A 122 -7.97 1.24 4.40
N PHE A 123 -6.93 0.59 3.87
CA PHE A 123 -7.12 -0.59 3.03
C PHE A 123 -7.69 -1.78 3.79
N LEU A 124 -7.24 -2.02 5.03
CA LEU A 124 -7.65 -3.19 5.81
C LEU A 124 -8.97 -2.99 6.55
N ASN A 125 -9.27 -1.79 7.02
CA ASN A 125 -10.33 -1.55 7.99
C ASN A 125 -11.55 -0.77 7.44
N THR A 126 -11.43 -0.11 6.27
CA THR A 126 -12.51 0.72 5.73
C THR A 126 -13.23 0.06 4.55
N MET A 127 -14.53 0.33 4.41
CA MET A 127 -15.33 -0.01 3.24
C MET A 127 -14.81 0.69 1.99
N GLY A 128 -14.39 1.96 2.09
CA GLY A 128 -13.85 2.72 0.97
C GLY A 128 -12.55 2.11 0.42
N GLY A 129 -11.61 1.76 1.30
CA GLY A 129 -10.34 1.15 0.93
C GLY A 129 -10.49 -0.24 0.35
N ARG A 130 -11.28 -1.10 1.00
CA ARG A 130 -11.60 -2.44 0.48
C ARG A 130 -12.27 -2.35 -0.91
N SER A 131 -13.26 -1.47 -1.05
CA SER A 131 -13.95 -1.25 -2.33
C SER A 131 -13.02 -0.74 -3.42
N TYR A 132 -12.04 0.10 -3.07
CA TYR A 132 -11.02 0.55 -4.01
C TYR A 132 -10.17 -0.62 -4.52
N LEU A 133 -9.70 -1.48 -3.60
CA LEU A 133 -8.88 -2.64 -3.96
C LEU A 133 -9.65 -3.68 -4.78
N PHE A 134 -10.95 -3.89 -4.52
CA PHE A 134 -11.78 -4.78 -5.35
C PHE A 134 -11.94 -4.33 -6.81
N ARG A 135 -11.64 -3.05 -7.12
CA ARG A 135 -11.62 -2.51 -8.49
C ARG A 135 -10.22 -2.53 -9.13
N ARG A 136 -9.24 -3.18 -8.49
CA ARG A 136 -7.88 -3.38 -9.01
C ARG A 136 -7.70 -4.83 -9.42
N ASP A 137 -6.67 -5.08 -10.22
CA ASP A 137 -6.29 -6.45 -10.55
C ASP A 137 -5.86 -7.20 -9.29
N SER A 138 -5.92 -8.52 -9.36
CA SER A 138 -5.62 -9.40 -8.23
C SER A 138 -4.19 -9.24 -7.71
N ARG A 139 -3.19 -9.04 -8.58
CA ARG A 139 -1.79 -8.90 -8.14
C ARG A 139 -1.64 -7.65 -7.28
N SER A 140 -2.07 -6.49 -7.79
CA SER A 140 -2.04 -5.23 -7.04
C SER A 140 -2.81 -5.33 -5.71
N ARG A 141 -4.00 -5.93 -5.73
CA ARG A 141 -4.82 -6.11 -4.52
C ARG A 141 -4.12 -6.97 -3.46
N LEU A 142 -3.51 -8.09 -3.85
CA LEU A 142 -2.79 -8.97 -2.93
C LEU A 142 -1.57 -8.29 -2.33
N LEU A 143 -0.76 -7.60 -3.16
CA LEU A 143 0.42 -6.87 -2.70
C LEU A 143 0.06 -5.74 -1.72
N VAL A 144 -0.97 -4.94 -2.03
CA VAL A 144 -1.38 -3.85 -1.13
C VAL A 144 -1.87 -4.42 0.21
N ASN A 145 -2.67 -5.49 0.21
CA ASN A 145 -3.10 -6.13 1.46
C ASN A 145 -1.93 -6.70 2.25
N TYR A 146 -0.98 -7.37 1.58
CA TYR A 146 0.21 -7.94 2.22
C TYR A 146 1.03 -6.85 2.92
N TYR A 147 1.43 -5.80 2.21
CA TYR A 147 2.23 -4.74 2.81
C TYR A 147 1.46 -3.93 3.85
N ALA A 148 0.14 -3.75 3.69
CA ALA A 148 -0.69 -3.13 4.73
C ALA A 148 -0.67 -3.93 6.04
N ILE A 149 -0.73 -5.27 5.97
CA ILE A 149 -0.59 -6.13 7.15
C ILE A 149 0.77 -5.93 7.81
N LEU A 150 1.86 -5.92 7.04
CA LEU A 150 3.21 -5.71 7.58
C LEU A 150 3.37 -4.32 8.24
N ILE A 151 2.78 -3.28 7.65
CA ILE A 151 2.78 -1.92 8.23
C ILE A 151 2.04 -1.90 9.56
N VAL A 152 0.87 -2.53 9.65
CA VAL A 152 0.09 -2.59 10.90
C VAL A 152 0.80 -3.45 11.96
N ASP A 153 1.40 -4.57 11.58
CA ASP A 153 2.22 -5.39 12.49
C ASP A 153 3.38 -4.58 13.08
N ARG A 154 4.10 -3.82 12.24
CA ARG A 154 5.14 -2.91 12.72
C ARG A 154 4.60 -1.81 13.62
N ALA A 155 3.43 -1.25 13.31
CA ALA A 155 2.75 -0.27 14.15
C ALA A 155 2.34 -0.87 15.51
N ASN A 156 1.97 -2.16 15.57
CA ASN A 156 1.73 -2.88 16.82
C ASN A 156 3.00 -3.00 17.65
N ALA A 157 4.10 -3.46 17.04
CA ALA A 157 5.39 -3.62 17.72
C ALA A 157 5.91 -2.32 18.33
N LEU A 158 5.62 -1.19 17.69
CA LEU A 158 6.02 0.15 18.15
C LEU A 158 4.97 0.84 19.03
N GLY A 159 3.81 0.21 19.28
CA GLY A 159 2.75 0.79 20.11
C GLY A 159 2.03 2.00 19.51
N ILE A 160 2.04 2.16 18.18
CA ILE A 160 1.44 3.30 17.47
C ILE A 160 0.17 2.94 16.69
N ASN A 161 -0.35 1.71 16.84
CA ASN A 161 -1.64 1.26 16.29
C ASN A 161 -2.83 1.91 17.03
N HIS A 162 -3.01 3.22 16.86
CA HIS A 162 -4.00 4.00 17.60
C HIS A 162 -5.45 3.76 17.15
N HIS A 163 -5.69 3.21 15.96
CA HIS A 163 -7.02 2.76 15.53
C HIS A 163 -7.38 1.37 16.06
N GLY A 164 -6.47 0.67 16.75
CA GLY A 164 -6.73 -0.68 17.29
C GLY A 164 -7.01 -1.72 16.20
N ILE A 165 -6.37 -1.59 15.04
CA ILE A 165 -6.62 -2.45 13.89
C ILE A 165 -6.15 -3.87 14.22
N ASP A 166 -7.08 -4.82 14.17
CA ASP A 166 -6.79 -6.23 14.36
C ASP A 166 -6.48 -6.92 13.03
N ILE A 167 -5.24 -7.40 12.92
CA ILE A 167 -4.75 -8.15 11.75
C ILE A 167 -4.98 -9.66 11.86
N SER A 168 -5.54 -10.15 12.97
CA SER A 168 -5.82 -11.58 13.18
C SER A 168 -6.79 -12.18 12.16
N GLN A 169 -7.73 -11.38 11.64
CA GLN A 169 -8.70 -11.80 10.61
C GLN A 169 -8.19 -11.60 9.18
N PRO A 170 -7.59 -10.45 8.80
CA PRO A 170 -7.02 -10.25 7.47
C PRO A 170 -5.93 -11.27 7.08
N ILE A 171 -5.08 -11.71 8.02
CA ILE A 171 -3.98 -12.65 7.72
C ILE A 171 -4.48 -13.99 7.15
N PRO A 172 -5.34 -14.78 7.85
CA PRO A 172 -5.80 -16.05 7.31
C PRO A 172 -6.60 -15.90 6.00
N GLN A 173 -7.33 -14.79 5.83
CA GLN A 173 -8.02 -14.49 4.56
C GLN A 173 -7.01 -14.28 3.42
N LEU A 174 -5.98 -13.47 3.66
CA LEU A 174 -4.94 -13.22 2.65
C LEU A 174 -4.13 -14.48 2.32
N ILE A 175 -3.82 -15.32 3.31
CA ILE A 175 -3.18 -16.63 3.09
C ILE A 175 -4.00 -17.44 2.09
N GLN A 176 -5.30 -17.64 2.36
CA GLN A 176 -6.19 -18.41 1.48
C GLN A 176 -6.23 -17.83 0.06
N GLU A 177 -6.30 -16.51 -0.06
CA GLU A 177 -6.31 -15.85 -1.37
C GLU A 177 -5.00 -16.05 -2.12
N ILE A 178 -3.84 -15.88 -1.47
CA ILE A 178 -2.52 -16.09 -2.08
C ILE A 178 -2.33 -17.56 -2.47
N GLU A 179 -2.73 -18.52 -1.63
CA GLU A 179 -2.71 -19.96 -1.93
C GLU A 179 -3.50 -20.30 -3.19
N SER A 180 -4.66 -19.68 -3.38
CA SER A 180 -5.50 -19.88 -4.57
C SER A 180 -5.01 -19.12 -5.81
N SER A 181 -4.09 -18.18 -5.65
CA SER A 181 -3.61 -17.30 -6.72
C SER A 181 -2.44 -17.90 -7.50
N THR A 182 -2.43 -17.64 -8.81
CA THR A 182 -1.31 -17.88 -9.73
C THR A 182 -0.63 -16.59 -10.17
N GLN A 183 -1.00 -15.46 -9.55
CA GLN A 183 -0.63 -14.12 -10.02
C GLN A 183 0.64 -13.60 -9.35
N LEU A 184 1.17 -14.27 -8.34
CA LEU A 184 2.37 -13.83 -7.61
C LEU A 184 3.54 -14.75 -7.93
N VAL A 185 4.66 -14.17 -8.34
CA VAL A 185 5.92 -14.87 -8.60
C VAL A 185 6.56 -15.29 -7.28
N ASN A 186 6.59 -14.37 -6.30
CA ASN A 186 7.23 -14.60 -4.99
C ASN A 186 6.24 -15.14 -3.95
N LYS A 187 5.28 -15.97 -4.41
CA LYS A 187 4.15 -16.47 -3.61
C LYS A 187 4.59 -17.12 -2.30
N GLU A 188 5.59 -18.00 -2.34
CA GLU A 188 6.03 -18.76 -1.17
C GLU A 188 6.62 -17.84 -0.10
N ASP A 189 7.40 -16.83 -0.48
CA ASP A 189 7.97 -15.85 0.45
C ASP A 189 6.88 -15.07 1.21
N TYR A 190 5.81 -14.67 0.50
CA TYR A 190 4.67 -14.00 1.12
C TYR A 190 3.93 -14.92 2.09
N LEU A 191 3.69 -16.19 1.71
CA LEU A 191 3.02 -17.16 2.57
C LEU A 191 3.84 -17.45 3.81
N ASP A 192 5.15 -17.70 3.68
CA ASP A 192 6.04 -17.95 4.80
C ASP A 192 6.04 -16.80 5.81
N GLN A 193 5.99 -15.55 5.34
CA GLN A 193 5.90 -14.40 6.23
C GLN A 193 4.53 -14.32 6.92
N LEU A 194 3.43 -14.53 6.19
CA LEU A 194 2.08 -14.49 6.77
C LEU A 194 1.83 -15.63 7.77
N TYR A 195 2.36 -16.83 7.49
CA TYR A 195 2.29 -17.95 8.42
C TYR A 195 3.07 -17.67 9.70
N ARG A 196 4.29 -17.10 9.59
CA ARG A 196 5.05 -16.64 10.76
C ARG A 196 4.28 -15.63 11.59
N LEU A 197 3.67 -14.62 10.96
CA LEU A 197 2.84 -13.63 11.67
C LEU A 197 1.62 -14.27 12.35
N LYS A 198 0.96 -15.22 11.67
CA LYS A 198 -0.20 -15.93 12.23
C LYS A 198 0.16 -16.71 13.51
N GLU A 199 1.37 -17.27 13.58
CA GLU A 199 1.85 -18.02 14.73
C GLU A 199 2.29 -17.14 15.90
N THR A 200 2.86 -15.96 15.62
CA THR A 200 3.36 -15.04 16.64
C THR A 200 2.27 -14.16 17.25
N LEU A 201 1.15 -13.96 16.55
CA LEU A 201 0.04 -13.19 17.07
C LEU A 201 -0.55 -13.82 18.34
N PRO A 202 -0.78 -13.03 19.40
CA PRO A 202 -1.47 -13.53 20.59
C PRO A 202 -2.82 -14.13 20.17
N ARG A 203 -3.08 -15.37 20.54
CA ARG A 203 -4.43 -15.94 20.42
C ARG A 203 -5.35 -15.01 21.19
N GLN A 204 -6.29 -14.35 20.51
CA GLN A 204 -7.41 -13.73 21.19
C GLN A 204 -8.18 -14.87 21.86
N ASN A 205 -7.94 -15.06 23.16
CA ASN A 205 -8.81 -15.88 23.98
C ASN A 205 -10.18 -15.22 23.89
N GLY A 206 -11.10 -15.88 23.19
CA GLY A 206 -12.50 -15.46 23.17
C GLY A 206 -12.97 -15.36 24.61
N GLY A 207 -13.24 -14.13 25.05
CA GLY A 207 -13.98 -13.88 26.28
C GLY A 207 -15.38 -14.44 26.10
N ALA A 208 -15.59 -15.64 26.63
CA ALA A 208 -16.90 -16.12 27.01
C ALA A 208 -17.00 -15.94 28.52
N ASP A 209 -17.60 -14.82 28.92
CA ASP A 209 -18.34 -14.72 30.19
C ASP A 209 -19.84 -14.89 29.87
#